data_AF-X6GNS4-F1
#
_entry.id   AF-X6GNS4-F1
#
_cell.length_a   1.000
_cell.length_b   1.000
_cell.length_c   1.000
_cell.angle_alpha   90.00
_cell.angle_beta   90.00
_cell.angle_gamma   90.00
#
_symmetry.space_group_name_H-M   'P 1'
#
loop_
_entity.id
_entity.type
_entity.pdbx_description
1 polymer ?
#
loop_
_entity_poly.entity_id
_entity_poly.type
_entity_poly.pdbx_seq_one_letter_code
_entity_poly.pdbx_strand_id
1 'polypeptide(L)'
;MGTGAKPDKAELLEIIKSIARDPSKIKYAGASFGKALSKNYRKTFLDANPKLEGEVVVHHAAEQQILNRYLGLVAEEEMHSLQNLRGIPKSLDNLLHNKIFRYEWDEFYASHPQATRQQVLDYVAYIDKKYGHLFNPPIGG
;
A
#
# COMPACT_ATOMS: atom_id res chain seq x y z
N MET A 1 30.45 -4.49 -4.02
CA MET A 1 30.12 -4.36 -2.58
C MET A 1 29.45 -3.00 -2.39
N GLY A 2 28.12 -2.95 -2.42
CA GLY A 2 27.39 -1.73 -2.10
C GLY A 2 26.99 -1.80 -0.63
N THR A 3 27.49 -0.89 0.20
CA THR A 3 27.18 -0.84 1.62
C THR A 3 25.69 -0.55 1.78
N GLY A 4 24.91 -1.59 2.06
CA GLY A 4 23.48 -1.53 2.35
C GLY A 4 23.17 -0.90 3.70
N ALA A 5 23.60 0.35 3.90
CA ALA A 5 23.10 1.14 5.01
C ALA A 5 21.62 1.43 4.75
N LYS A 6 20.76 1.15 5.74
CA LYS A 6 19.40 1.69 5.74
C LYS A 6 19.54 3.22 5.70
N PRO A 7 18.79 3.93 4.83
CA PRO A 7 18.78 5.38 4.88
C PRO A 7 18.42 5.79 6.31
N ASP A 8 19.13 6.76 6.86
CA ASP A 8 18.73 7.32 8.15
C ASP A 8 17.35 8.00 7.98
N LYS A 9 16.69 8.31 9.10
CA LYS A 9 15.32 8.87 9.06
C LYS A 9 15.26 10.16 8.23
N ALA A 10 16.32 10.98 8.22
CA ALA A 10 16.34 12.22 7.46
C ALA A 10 16.40 11.94 5.96
N GLU A 11 17.28 11.03 5.53
CA GLU A 11 17.38 10.63 4.12
C GLU A 11 16.07 10.02 3.60
N LEU A 12 15.41 9.16 4.38
CA LEU A 12 14.11 8.59 4.00
C LEU A 12 13.04 9.67 3.83
N LEU A 13 13.02 10.67 4.71
CA LEU A 13 12.06 11.77 4.63
C LEU A 13 12.31 12.66 3.41
N GLU A 14 13.56 12.91 3.03
CA GLU A 14 13.88 13.64 1.79
C GLU A 14 13.45 12.85 0.54
N ILE A 15 13.68 11.53 0.51
CA ILE A 15 13.18 10.68 -0.57
C ILE A 15 11.65 10.75 -0.64
N ILE A 16 10.94 10.61 0.48
CA ILE A 16 9.49 10.72 0.55
C ILE A 16 9.02 12.07 0.00
N LYS A 17 9.63 13.18 0.41
CA LYS A 17 9.30 14.52 -0.10
C LYS A 17 9.48 14.63 -1.61
N SER A 18 10.51 14.00 -2.17
CA SER A 18 10.82 14.08 -3.60
C SER A 18 9.85 13.29 -4.50
N ILE A 19 9.24 12.21 -3.98
CA ILE A 19 8.38 11.33 -4.78
C ILE A 19 6.90 11.42 -4.41
N ALA A 20 6.56 11.91 -3.22
CA ALA A 20 5.16 11.99 -2.80
C ALA A 20 4.45 13.15 -3.50
N ARG A 21 3.27 12.88 -4.07
CA ARG A 21 2.34 13.93 -4.50
C ARG A 21 1.69 14.59 -3.30
N ASP A 22 1.28 15.85 -3.46
CA ASP A 22 0.41 16.56 -2.52
C ASP A 22 -0.99 15.93 -2.50
N PRO A 23 -1.40 15.23 -1.43
CA PRO A 23 -2.67 14.50 -1.41
C PRO A 23 -3.90 15.38 -1.51
N SER A 24 -3.79 16.66 -1.16
CA SER A 24 -4.90 17.62 -1.26
C SER A 24 -5.28 17.93 -2.71
N LYS A 25 -4.36 17.69 -3.66
CA LYS A 25 -4.53 17.99 -5.09
C LYS A 25 -4.95 16.79 -5.92
N ILE A 26 -4.92 15.58 -5.37
CA ILE A 26 -5.18 14.34 -6.11
C ILE A 26 -6.64 13.94 -6.00
N LYS A 27 -7.30 13.75 -7.16
CA LYS A 27 -8.67 13.25 -7.22
C LYS A 27 -8.63 11.73 -7.09
N TYR A 28 -9.19 11.24 -5.98
CA TYR A 28 -9.30 9.81 -5.70
C TYR A 28 -10.63 9.55 -5.00
N ALA A 29 -11.39 8.58 -5.51
CA ALA A 29 -12.73 8.24 -4.99
C ALA A 29 -12.71 7.67 -3.58
N GLY A 30 -11.53 7.31 -3.07
CA GLY A 30 -11.34 6.69 -1.77
C GLY A 30 -11.01 5.20 -1.88
N ALA A 31 -10.36 4.69 -0.84
CA ALA A 31 -10.08 3.27 -0.72
C ALA A 31 -11.35 2.52 -0.29
N SER A 32 -11.43 1.26 -0.66
CA SER A 32 -12.49 0.37 -0.21
C SER A 32 -11.97 -1.04 -0.04
N PHE A 33 -12.68 -1.83 0.76
CA PHE A 33 -12.54 -3.27 0.77
C PHE A 33 -13.65 -3.86 -0.12
N GLY A 34 -13.27 -4.78 -1.00
CA GLY A 34 -14.22 -5.63 -1.71
C GLY A 34 -14.29 -7.01 -1.07
N LYS A 35 -14.58 -8.02 -1.88
CA LYS A 35 -14.63 -9.42 -1.44
C LYS A 35 -13.85 -10.30 -2.41
N ALA A 36 -12.81 -10.97 -1.92
CA ALA A 36 -12.09 -11.99 -2.67
C ALA A 36 -12.77 -13.35 -2.53
N LEU A 37 -12.72 -14.14 -3.60
CA LEU A 37 -13.15 -15.54 -3.60
C LEU A 37 -12.04 -16.51 -3.18
N SER A 38 -10.82 -16.01 -3.00
CA SER A 38 -9.63 -16.79 -2.70
C SER A 38 -8.62 -15.98 -1.89
N LYS A 39 -7.80 -16.67 -1.10
CA LYS A 39 -6.65 -16.10 -0.39
C LYS A 39 -5.45 -15.87 -1.30
N ASN A 40 -5.47 -16.38 -2.53
CA ASN A 40 -4.40 -16.17 -3.50
C ASN A 40 -4.49 -14.77 -4.13
N TYR A 41 -4.15 -13.76 -3.34
CA TYR A 41 -4.22 -12.35 -3.73
C TYR A 41 -3.39 -12.02 -4.98
N ARG A 42 -2.23 -12.68 -5.15
CA ARG A 42 -1.41 -12.50 -6.36
C ARG A 42 -2.19 -12.89 -7.60
N LYS A 43 -2.83 -14.06 -7.56
CA LYS A 43 -3.70 -14.52 -8.65
C LYS A 43 -4.88 -13.56 -8.83
N THR A 44 -5.55 -13.13 -7.76
CA THR A 44 -6.65 -12.16 -7.83
C THR A 44 -6.24 -10.87 -8.55
N PHE A 45 -5.07 -10.33 -8.25
CA PHE A 45 -4.57 -9.12 -8.91
C PHE A 45 -4.17 -9.36 -10.37
N LEU A 46 -3.43 -10.44 -10.64
CA LEU A 46 -2.90 -10.76 -11.97
C LEU A 46 -4.01 -11.22 -12.94
N ASP A 47 -5.05 -11.90 -12.46
CA ASP A 47 -6.23 -12.22 -13.27
C ASP A 47 -6.92 -10.94 -13.77
N ALA A 48 -6.98 -9.90 -12.92
CA ALA A 48 -7.54 -8.60 -13.28
C ALA A 48 -6.57 -7.74 -14.12
N ASN A 49 -5.26 -8.01 -14.05
CA ASN A 49 -4.21 -7.24 -14.73
C ASN A 49 -3.17 -8.16 -15.40
N PRO A 50 -3.57 -9.02 -16.36
CA PRO A 50 -2.72 -10.12 -16.84
C PRO A 50 -1.43 -9.63 -17.51
N LYS A 51 -1.45 -8.42 -18.10
CA LYS A 51 -0.27 -7.80 -18.73
C LYS A 51 0.85 -7.41 -17.74
N LEU A 52 0.57 -7.44 -16.44
CA LEU A 52 1.55 -7.08 -15.40
C LEU A 52 2.24 -8.30 -14.78
N GLU A 53 1.92 -9.51 -15.26
CA GLU A 53 2.58 -10.72 -14.80
C GLU A 53 4.09 -10.65 -15.07
N GLY A 54 4.90 -10.88 -14.04
CA GLY A 54 6.35 -10.75 -14.13
C GLY A 54 6.88 -9.31 -14.01
N GLU A 55 6.05 -8.28 -14.09
CA GLU A 55 6.48 -6.87 -14.07
C GLU A 55 6.34 -6.20 -12.70
N VAL A 56 5.41 -6.70 -11.88
CA VAL A 56 5.08 -6.11 -10.57
C VAL A 56 5.21 -7.10 -9.42
N VAL A 57 5.39 -6.54 -8.22
CA VAL A 57 5.12 -7.21 -6.95
C VAL A 57 3.74 -6.77 -6.48
N VAL A 58 2.85 -7.74 -6.23
CA VAL A 58 1.51 -7.46 -5.71
C VAL A 58 1.62 -7.15 -4.21
N HIS A 59 1.09 -6.00 -3.81
CA HIS A 59 1.14 -5.47 -2.44
C HIS A 59 -0.27 -5.21 -1.92
N HIS A 60 -0.47 -5.39 -0.62
CA HIS A 60 -1.70 -5.07 0.08
C HIS A 60 -1.71 -3.61 0.50
N ALA A 61 -2.69 -2.84 0.02
CA ALA A 61 -2.79 -1.41 0.31
C ALA A 61 -2.94 -1.16 1.81
N ALA A 62 -3.93 -1.82 2.44
CA ALA A 62 -3.99 -2.04 3.89
C ALA A 62 -3.19 -3.30 4.24
N GLU A 63 -2.18 -3.20 5.12
CA GLU A 63 -1.30 -4.33 5.43
C GLU A 63 -2.05 -5.52 6.06
N GLN A 64 -1.63 -6.74 5.70
CA GLN A 64 -2.14 -8.00 6.30
C GLN A 64 -2.03 -8.03 7.83
N GLN A 65 -1.10 -7.26 8.41
CA GLN A 65 -0.94 -7.14 9.86
C GLN A 65 -2.21 -6.66 10.56
N ILE A 66 -3.11 -5.94 9.87
CA ILE A 66 -4.39 -5.49 10.42
C ILE A 66 -5.24 -6.66 10.93
N LEU A 67 -5.18 -7.83 10.28
CA LEU A 67 -5.91 -9.03 10.72
C LEU A 67 -5.56 -9.44 12.15
N ASN A 68 -4.32 -9.20 12.57
CA ASN A 68 -3.82 -9.58 13.90
C ASN A 68 -3.77 -8.39 14.87
N ARG A 69 -3.53 -7.17 14.36
CA ARG A 69 -3.43 -5.95 15.18
C ARG A 69 -4.80 -5.42 15.60
N TYR A 70 -5.80 -5.54 14.73
CA TYR A 70 -7.16 -5.05 14.97
C TYR A 70 -8.14 -6.19 14.69
N LEU A 71 -8.27 -7.11 15.66
CA LEU A 71 -9.09 -8.32 15.52
C LEU A 71 -10.53 -7.97 15.13
N GLY A 72 -11.02 -8.57 14.05
CA GLY A 72 -12.38 -8.38 13.54
C GLY A 72 -12.61 -7.09 12.75
N LEU A 73 -11.60 -6.24 12.56
CA LEU A 73 -11.77 -4.97 11.83
C LEU A 73 -11.96 -5.17 10.32
N VAL A 74 -11.26 -6.16 9.77
CA VAL A 74 -11.25 -6.52 8.34
C VAL A 74 -11.35 -8.04 8.24
N ALA A 75 -12.23 -8.55 7.39
CA ALA A 75 -12.32 -9.98 7.12
C ALA A 75 -11.19 -10.44 6.20
N GLU A 76 -10.84 -11.73 6.23
CA GLU A 76 -9.76 -12.27 5.38
C GLU A 76 -10.06 -12.11 3.87
N GLU A 77 -11.33 -12.29 3.49
CA GLU A 77 -11.81 -12.07 2.12
C GLU A 77 -11.67 -10.62 1.66
N GLU A 78 -11.83 -9.67 2.58
CA GLU A 78 -11.67 -8.24 2.33
C GLU A 78 -10.18 -7.88 2.19
N MET A 79 -9.34 -8.46 3.04
CA MET A 79 -7.89 -8.28 3.00
C MET A 79 -7.32 -8.68 1.64
N HIS A 80 -7.79 -9.78 1.04
CA HIS A 80 -7.32 -10.25 -0.26
C HIS A 80 -8.09 -9.68 -1.47
N SER A 81 -9.04 -8.77 -1.25
CA SER A 81 -9.87 -8.19 -2.32
C SER A 81 -9.05 -7.35 -3.30
N LEU A 82 -9.43 -7.35 -4.58
CA LEU A 82 -8.74 -6.58 -5.63
C LEU A 82 -8.59 -5.09 -5.26
N GLN A 83 -9.60 -4.51 -4.61
CA GLN A 83 -9.63 -3.13 -4.15
C GLN A 83 -8.53 -2.82 -3.12
N ASN A 84 -8.08 -3.83 -2.37
CA ASN A 84 -6.98 -3.73 -1.42
C ASN A 84 -5.61 -4.13 -2.02
N LEU A 85 -5.49 -4.31 -3.34
CA LEU A 85 -4.24 -4.75 -3.98
C LEU A 85 -3.65 -3.66 -4.88
N ARG A 86 -2.33 -3.54 -4.89
CA ARG A 86 -1.54 -2.61 -5.71
C ARG A 86 -0.44 -3.39 -6.43
N GLY A 87 -0.16 -3.03 -7.69
CA GLY A 87 1.00 -3.53 -8.39
C GLY A 87 2.17 -2.55 -8.25
N ILE A 88 3.20 -2.93 -7.51
CA ILE A 88 4.42 -2.15 -7.37
C ILE A 88 5.41 -2.60 -8.45
N PRO A 89 5.91 -1.71 -9.33
CA PRO A 89 6.96 -2.07 -10.29
C PRO A 89 8.16 -2.71 -9.57
N LYS A 90 8.71 -3.81 -10.10
CA LYS A 90 9.84 -4.52 -9.46
C LYS A 90 11.04 -3.63 -9.16
N SER A 91 11.31 -2.63 -10.01
CA SER A 91 12.39 -1.65 -9.82
C SER A 91 12.18 -0.76 -8.58
N LEU A 92 10.94 -0.62 -8.11
CA LEU A 92 10.56 0.21 -6.96
C LEU A 92 10.23 -0.60 -5.71
N ASP A 93 10.15 -1.93 -5.78
CA ASP A 93 9.70 -2.80 -4.69
C ASP A 93 10.46 -2.54 -3.38
N ASN A 94 11.79 -2.58 -3.41
CA ASN A 94 12.56 -2.36 -2.18
C ASN A 94 12.38 -0.95 -1.59
N LEU A 95 12.18 0.07 -2.43
CA LEU A 95 11.98 1.44 -1.96
C LEU A 95 10.58 1.61 -1.37
N LEU A 96 9.55 1.24 -2.12
CA LEU A 96 8.16 1.45 -1.73
C LEU A 96 7.75 0.47 -0.62
N HIS A 97 7.96 -0.84 -0.82
CA HIS A 97 7.49 -1.88 0.09
C HIS A 97 8.25 -1.87 1.43
N ASN A 98 9.58 -1.98 1.39
CA ASN A 98 10.37 -2.24 2.60
C ASN A 98 10.75 -0.97 3.37
N LYS A 99 10.74 0.20 2.73
CA LYS A 99 11.14 1.46 3.36
C LYS A 99 9.95 2.38 3.58
N ILE A 100 9.30 2.84 2.50
CA ILE A 100 8.28 3.89 2.60
C ILE A 100 7.00 3.36 3.23
N PHE A 101 6.43 2.26 2.73
CA PHE A 101 5.19 1.71 3.28
C PHE A 101 5.37 1.15 4.68
N ARG A 102 6.52 0.53 4.98
CA ARG A 102 6.85 0.15 6.35
C ARG A 102 6.84 1.37 7.28
N TYR A 103 7.49 2.47 6.88
CA TYR A 103 7.50 3.72 7.65
C TYR A 103 6.09 4.30 7.85
N GLU A 104 5.30 4.44 6.78
CA GLU A 104 3.93 4.96 6.86
C GLU A 104 3.05 4.09 7.79
N TRP A 105 3.07 2.78 7.62
CA TRP A 105 2.28 1.88 8.46
C TRP A 105 2.76 1.82 9.92
N ASP A 106 4.07 1.94 10.18
CA ASP A 106 4.59 2.06 11.55
C ASP A 106 4.07 3.33 12.24
N GLU A 107 4.10 4.47 11.56
CA GLU A 107 3.57 5.74 12.09
C GLU A 107 2.05 5.68 12.30
N PHE A 108 1.31 5.04 11.39
CA PHE A 108 -0.13 4.81 11.57
C PHE A 108 -0.42 3.95 12.79
N TYR A 109 0.25 2.80 12.94
CA TYR A 109 0.02 1.91 14.09
C TYR A 109 0.41 2.56 15.42
N ALA A 110 1.46 3.37 15.45
CA ALA A 110 1.88 4.10 16.64
C ALA A 110 0.84 5.15 17.07
N SER A 111 0.22 5.85 16.11
CA SER A 111 -0.78 6.89 16.36
C SER A 111 -2.21 6.35 16.52
N HIS A 112 -2.49 5.13 16.05
CA HIS A 112 -3.82 4.52 16.08
C HIS A 112 -3.78 3.15 16.77
N PRO A 113 -3.51 3.08 18.09
CA PRO A 113 -3.48 1.79 18.80
C PRO A 113 -4.82 1.05 18.76
N GLN A 114 -5.93 1.76 18.51
CA GLN A 114 -7.27 1.20 18.29
C GLN A 114 -7.90 1.85 17.06
N ALA A 115 -7.43 1.47 15.86
CA ALA A 115 -7.94 2.04 14.62
C ALA A 115 -9.38 1.57 14.33
N THR A 116 -10.17 2.49 13.80
CA THR A 116 -11.45 2.16 13.14
C THR A 116 -11.23 1.75 11.69
N ARG A 117 -12.24 1.09 11.11
CA ARG A 117 -12.21 0.68 9.70
C ARG A 117 -12.08 1.89 8.76
N GLN A 118 -12.77 2.99 9.09
CA GLN A 118 -12.70 4.20 8.30
C GLN A 118 -11.30 4.82 8.36
N GLN A 119 -10.65 4.87 9.52
CA GLN A 119 -9.28 5.37 9.64
C GLN A 119 -8.29 4.56 8.80
N VAL A 120 -8.44 3.23 8.74
CA VAL A 120 -7.64 2.39 7.86
C VAL A 120 -7.86 2.75 6.39
N LEU A 121 -9.11 2.87 5.94
CA LEU A 121 -9.42 3.21 4.55
C LEU A 121 -8.97 4.63 4.18
N ASP A 122 -9.13 5.58 5.09
CA ASP A 122 -8.65 6.96 4.91
C ASP A 122 -7.11 6.98 4.79
N TYR A 123 -6.42 6.16 5.57
CA TYR A 123 -4.96 6.06 5.51
C TYR A 123 -4.47 5.37 4.23
N VAL A 124 -5.17 4.32 3.77
CA VAL A 124 -4.90 3.75 2.44
C VAL A 124 -5.10 4.81 1.35
N ALA A 125 -6.19 5.58 1.42
CA ALA A 125 -6.44 6.65 0.45
C ALA A 125 -5.37 7.76 0.52
N TYR A 126 -4.84 8.07 1.69
CA TYR A 126 -3.72 8.99 1.87
C TYR A 126 -2.45 8.47 1.17
N ILE A 127 -2.07 7.20 1.39
CA ILE A 127 -0.91 6.56 0.74
C ILE A 127 -1.11 6.52 -0.78
N ASP A 128 -2.28 6.09 -1.27
CA ASP A 128 -2.61 6.03 -2.70
C ASP A 128 -2.53 7.41 -3.36
N LYS A 129 -2.98 8.47 -2.69
CA LYS A 129 -2.84 9.83 -3.20
C LYS A 129 -1.36 10.23 -3.32
N LYS A 130 -0.52 9.92 -2.33
CA LYS A 130 0.92 10.24 -2.38
C LYS A 130 1.65 9.48 -3.49
N TYR A 131 1.47 8.15 -3.55
CA TYR A 131 2.35 7.26 -4.31
C TYR A 131 1.65 6.53 -5.45
N GLY A 132 0.34 6.69 -5.64
CA GLY A 132 -0.44 5.94 -6.62
C GLY A 132 -0.01 6.13 -8.07
N HIS A 133 0.65 7.24 -8.40
CA HIS A 133 1.26 7.47 -9.72
C HIS A 133 2.46 6.55 -10.01
N LEU A 134 3.01 5.89 -8.99
CA LEU A 134 4.12 4.94 -9.09
C LEU A 134 3.63 3.49 -9.18
N PHE A 135 2.33 3.24 -9.06
CA PHE A 135 1.73 1.92 -9.18
C PHE A 135 1.40 1.57 -10.62
N ASN A 136 1.31 0.28 -10.90
CA ASN A 136 0.81 -0.28 -12.14
C ASN A 136 -0.39 -1.20 -11.85
N PRO A 137 -1.61 -0.88 -12.32
CA PRO A 137 -1.99 0.41 -12.92
C PRO A 137 -1.91 1.57 -11.90
N PRO A 138 -1.76 2.82 -12.37
CA PRO A 138 -1.69 3.98 -11.48
C PRO A 138 -3.04 4.27 -10.81
N ILE A 139 -2.98 4.86 -9.62
CA ILE A 139 -4.13 5.24 -8.80
C ILE A 139 -4.11 6.73 -8.47
N GLY A 140 -5.29 7.35 -8.53
CA GLY A 140 -5.49 8.78 -8.28
C GLY A 140 -5.00 9.62 -9.47
N GLY A 141 -5.94 10.29 -10.13
CA GLY A 141 -5.70 11.17 -11.28
C GLY A 141 -5.53 12.64 -10.90
#